data_AF-A0A1J5WTB7-F1
#
_entry.id   AF-A0A1J5WTB7-F1
#
_cell.length_a   1.000
_cell.length_b   1.000
_cell.length_c   1.000
_cell.angle_alpha   90.00
_cell.angle_beta   90.00
_cell.angle_gamma   90.00
#
_symmetry.space_group_name_H-M   'P 1'
#
loop_
_entity.id
_entity.type
_entity.pdbx_description
1 polymer ?
#
loop_
_entity_poly.entity_id
_entity_poly.type
_entity_poly.pdbx_seq_one_letter_code
_entity_poly.pdbx_strand_id
1 'polypeptide(L)'
;EKQTLLCPICRKEGGSFGLDEYKKAIGQSEEGLRTLIIPDSFSLTQNLPNETLLLTDQTAVTLSNIEISVNLFFMLLEKTKVTIGERFSIVEYVGSEDSIRKHGMARNSPFCLERNNEAVSSLALENIERMAPNSIGCSLKKVKLHNTYLINIIPKLRVKEDSKVEWLVLSADEEEHIAGILAQDQPICVGNVEKVRLRNCAVSILPKLKNHEDHEIEFIWLDADEKEHVDGILAQEEMFCVGRVKNALFEGYAIAILPKLETHEDCEVETLRLGATKEEHVATILAQAQPFYVGSVGEITLEDYAVNILPKLEVHKDCVIKILILNASEKEHVATIIAQDQPFCVGIVKEMKFEEYAVFVLLKMKMIGELVLSINGDETWRNIHGELKKENTVICVEEVERLTLAEHAVNILPALKIKREMGIFALYADTEDHISEVLAEEYKGISFGRIKGFVLYGSAVNLLPKMRIGEDCEVEQYGLGAPKERQISKVLGKEDRSIAVGRVKNMELVDYAVCVITKLRIHEDNTMESFRLFADEKYFPRILEKGNNSIEIGRIKPERD
;
A
#
# COMPACT_ATOMS: atom_id res chain seq x y z
N GLU A 1 -35.39 -5.28 -9.70
CA GLU A 1 -36.33 -6.11 -8.91
C GLU A 1 -35.99 -7.58 -9.09
N LYS A 2 -36.00 -8.32 -7.98
CA LYS A 2 -35.49 -9.69 -7.83
C LYS A 2 -36.44 -10.68 -8.52
N GLN A 3 -35.92 -11.49 -9.45
CA GLN A 3 -36.67 -12.60 -10.06
C GLN A 3 -36.22 -13.97 -9.52
N THR A 4 -37.24 -14.78 -9.30
CA THR A 4 -37.40 -15.83 -8.31
C THR A 4 -37.22 -17.22 -8.94
N LEU A 5 -36.96 -18.21 -8.08
CA LEU A 5 -36.72 -19.62 -8.41
C LEU A 5 -37.76 -20.18 -9.39
N LEU A 6 -37.32 -20.64 -10.56
CA LEU A 6 -38.20 -21.23 -11.58
C LEU A 6 -38.28 -22.75 -11.48
N CYS A 7 -39.46 -23.22 -11.07
CA CYS A 7 -39.90 -24.61 -11.09
C CYS A 7 -40.13 -25.13 -12.54
N PRO A 8 -39.80 -26.39 -12.88
CA PRO A 8 -39.94 -26.95 -14.24
C PRO A 8 -41.36 -26.94 -14.82
N ILE A 9 -42.38 -26.76 -13.99
CA ILE A 9 -43.80 -26.67 -14.38
C ILE A 9 -44.16 -25.24 -14.84
N CYS A 10 -43.44 -24.21 -14.36
CA CYS A 10 -43.74 -22.79 -14.57
C CYS A 10 -43.29 -22.23 -15.93
N ARG A 11 -42.85 -23.08 -16.87
CA ARG A 11 -42.41 -22.64 -18.22
C ARG A 11 -43.51 -21.98 -19.05
N LYS A 12 -44.78 -22.05 -18.63
CA LYS A 12 -45.94 -21.57 -19.39
C LYS A 12 -46.63 -20.32 -18.84
N GLU A 13 -46.48 -19.99 -17.56
CA GLU A 13 -47.22 -18.87 -16.94
C GLU A 13 -46.31 -18.12 -15.96
N GLY A 14 -46.13 -16.82 -16.19
CA GLY A 14 -45.16 -16.00 -15.47
C GLY A 14 -45.44 -15.89 -13.97
N GLY A 15 -44.47 -16.33 -13.16
CA GLY A 15 -43.97 -15.56 -12.02
C GLY A 15 -44.83 -15.32 -10.77
N SER A 16 -45.95 -16.01 -10.53
CA SER A 16 -46.73 -15.89 -9.28
C SER A 16 -46.94 -17.20 -8.50
N PHE A 17 -46.51 -18.34 -9.05
CA PHE A 17 -46.83 -19.68 -8.54
C PHE A 17 -46.51 -19.90 -7.05
N GLY A 18 -45.32 -19.52 -6.56
CA GLY A 18 -44.96 -19.74 -5.15
C GLY A 18 -45.81 -18.94 -4.16
N LEU A 19 -46.17 -17.70 -4.51
CA LEU A 19 -47.02 -16.86 -3.68
C LEU A 19 -48.49 -17.29 -3.79
N ASP A 20 -48.92 -17.77 -4.96
CA ASP A 20 -50.28 -18.25 -5.20
C ASP A 20 -50.53 -19.62 -4.59
N GLU A 21 -49.56 -20.54 -4.62
CA GLU A 21 -49.61 -21.81 -3.89
C GLU A 21 -49.56 -21.58 -2.38
N TYR A 22 -48.73 -20.66 -1.89
CA TYR A 22 -48.77 -20.24 -0.49
C TYR A 22 -50.14 -19.68 -0.10
N LYS A 23 -50.71 -18.77 -0.92
CA LYS A 23 -52.06 -18.20 -0.70
C LYS A 23 -53.18 -19.24 -0.79
N LYS A 24 -53.07 -20.23 -1.69
CA LYS A 24 -53.99 -21.37 -1.77
C LYS A 24 -53.90 -22.25 -0.54
N ALA A 25 -52.68 -22.56 -0.09
CA ALA A 25 -52.43 -23.41 1.06
C ALA A 25 -52.96 -22.81 2.37
N ILE A 26 -52.90 -21.48 2.52
CA ILE A 26 -53.46 -20.77 3.69
C ILE A 26 -54.91 -20.33 3.50
N GLY A 27 -55.58 -20.68 2.41
CA GLY A 27 -57.01 -20.37 2.18
C GLY A 27 -57.38 -18.88 2.23
N GLN A 28 -56.41 -17.97 2.06
CA GLN A 28 -56.56 -16.52 2.26
C GLN A 28 -57.00 -16.07 3.69
N SER A 29 -56.83 -16.89 4.73
CA SER A 29 -57.12 -16.52 6.13
C SER A 29 -56.11 -17.10 7.14
N GLU A 30 -56.01 -16.53 8.35
CA GLU A 30 -55.18 -17.09 9.44
C GLU A 30 -55.60 -18.52 9.85
N GLU A 31 -56.83 -18.93 9.56
CA GLU A 31 -57.33 -20.29 9.84
C GLU A 31 -56.71 -21.36 8.93
N GLY A 32 -56.29 -21.02 7.70
CA GLY A 32 -55.63 -21.99 6.80
C GLY A 32 -54.21 -22.37 7.24
N LEU A 33 -53.53 -21.53 8.04
CA LEU A 33 -52.26 -21.90 8.66
C LEU A 33 -52.41 -23.04 9.67
N ARG A 34 -53.58 -23.16 10.33
CA ARG A 34 -53.86 -24.24 11.30
C ARG A 34 -54.09 -25.60 10.64
N THR A 35 -54.31 -25.64 9.32
CA THR A 35 -54.50 -26.89 8.55
C THR A 35 -53.21 -27.43 7.94
N LEU A 36 -52.10 -26.70 8.03
CA LEU A 36 -50.81 -27.14 7.50
C LEU A 36 -50.13 -28.13 8.44
N ILE A 37 -49.56 -29.18 7.87
CA ILE A 37 -48.79 -30.18 8.62
C ILE A 37 -47.44 -29.53 9.01
N ILE A 38 -47.18 -29.47 10.31
CA ILE A 38 -45.89 -29.06 10.87
C ILE A 38 -45.17 -30.34 11.30
N PRO A 39 -44.19 -30.83 10.52
CA PRO A 39 -43.46 -32.04 10.90
C PRO A 39 -42.46 -31.75 12.02
N ASP A 40 -42.28 -32.72 12.92
CA ASP A 40 -41.20 -32.70 13.92
C ASP A 40 -39.82 -32.82 13.24
N SER A 41 -39.73 -33.68 12.23
CA SER A 41 -38.52 -33.90 11.44
C SER A 41 -38.81 -33.95 9.94
N PHE A 42 -37.95 -33.34 9.14
CA PHE A 42 -38.06 -33.29 7.69
C PHE A 42 -36.70 -33.54 7.04
N SER A 43 -36.60 -34.56 6.19
CA SER A 43 -35.41 -34.77 5.36
C SER A 43 -35.58 -34.06 4.04
N LEU A 44 -34.77 -33.04 3.77
CA LEU A 44 -34.80 -32.37 2.47
C LEU A 44 -34.16 -33.30 1.43
N THR A 45 -34.90 -33.60 0.35
CA THR A 45 -34.39 -34.37 -0.79
C THR A 45 -34.78 -33.67 -2.09
N GLN A 46 -34.21 -34.12 -3.22
CA GLN A 46 -34.60 -33.61 -4.54
C GLN A 46 -36.10 -33.87 -4.85
N ASN A 47 -36.67 -34.93 -4.30
CA ASN A 47 -38.07 -35.27 -4.48
C ASN A 47 -38.85 -34.71 -3.29
N LEU A 48 -39.40 -33.51 -3.47
CA LEU A 48 -40.26 -32.90 -2.47
C LEU A 48 -41.59 -33.66 -2.34
N PRO A 49 -42.18 -33.73 -1.14
CA PRO A 49 -43.49 -34.34 -0.96
C PRO A 49 -44.58 -33.58 -1.74
N ASN A 50 -45.64 -34.29 -2.13
CA ASN A 50 -46.79 -33.70 -2.81
C ASN A 50 -47.69 -32.89 -1.86
N GLU A 51 -47.50 -33.02 -0.55
CA GLU A 51 -48.26 -32.35 0.49
C GLU A 51 -47.58 -31.03 0.89
N THR A 52 -48.37 -29.99 1.15
CA THR A 52 -47.85 -28.70 1.61
C THR A 52 -47.46 -28.78 3.09
N LEU A 53 -46.17 -28.58 3.37
CA LEU A 53 -45.61 -28.59 4.73
C LEU A 53 -45.25 -27.19 5.18
N LEU A 54 -45.47 -26.88 6.46
CA LEU A 54 -45.00 -25.66 7.11
C LEU A 54 -43.79 -25.99 7.99
N LEU A 55 -42.60 -25.55 7.57
CA LEU A 55 -41.39 -25.69 8.36
C LEU A 55 -41.28 -24.52 9.35
N THR A 56 -41.02 -24.83 10.61
CA THR A 56 -40.94 -23.86 11.71
C THR A 56 -39.63 -24.01 12.47
N ASP A 57 -39.41 -23.13 13.45
CA ASP A 57 -38.24 -23.20 14.34
C ASP A 57 -38.18 -24.49 15.19
N GLN A 58 -39.30 -25.22 15.29
CA GLN A 58 -39.35 -26.53 15.95
C GLN A 58 -39.02 -27.69 15.02
N THR A 59 -39.12 -27.49 13.70
CA THR A 59 -38.90 -28.54 12.72
C THR A 59 -37.41 -28.83 12.55
N ALA A 60 -37.02 -30.08 12.77
CA ALA A 60 -35.67 -30.57 12.51
C ALA A 60 -35.48 -30.90 11.02
N VAL A 61 -34.70 -30.10 10.30
CA VAL A 61 -34.42 -30.30 8.87
C VAL A 61 -33.07 -30.97 8.69
N THR A 62 -33.07 -32.18 8.10
CA THR A 62 -31.83 -32.90 7.75
C THR A 62 -31.45 -32.63 6.29
N LEU A 63 -30.20 -32.20 6.08
CA LEU A 63 -29.63 -31.93 4.76
C LEU A 63 -28.56 -32.99 4.46
N SER A 64 -28.82 -33.89 3.51
CA SER A 64 -27.90 -34.99 3.18
C SER A 64 -28.03 -35.42 1.72
N ASN A 65 -26.90 -35.75 1.08
CA ASN A 65 -26.82 -36.19 -0.31
C ASN A 65 -27.46 -35.22 -1.33
N ILE A 66 -27.49 -33.93 -0.99
CA ILE A 66 -28.06 -32.87 -1.81
C ILE A 66 -27.11 -31.68 -1.93
N GLU A 67 -27.32 -30.91 -2.98
CA GLU A 67 -26.80 -29.58 -3.20
C GLU A 67 -27.97 -28.59 -3.13
N ILE A 68 -27.83 -27.51 -2.35
CA ILE A 68 -28.86 -26.47 -2.31
C ILE A 68 -28.28 -25.09 -2.58
N SER A 69 -29.12 -24.17 -3.06
CA SER A 69 -28.71 -22.78 -3.20
C SER A 69 -28.35 -22.17 -1.85
N VAL A 70 -27.32 -21.31 -1.82
CA VAL A 70 -26.89 -20.61 -0.61
C VAL A 70 -28.02 -19.81 0.04
N ASN A 71 -28.95 -19.27 -0.77
CA ASN A 71 -30.13 -18.55 -0.27
C ASN A 71 -31.10 -19.48 0.46
N LEU A 72 -31.38 -20.67 -0.10
CA LEU A 72 -32.23 -21.65 0.57
C LEU A 72 -31.58 -22.16 1.87
N PHE A 73 -30.27 -22.38 1.84
CA PHE A 73 -29.52 -22.77 3.04
C PHE A 73 -29.69 -21.75 4.18
N PHE A 74 -29.48 -20.46 3.90
CA PHE A 74 -29.64 -19.42 4.92
C PHE A 74 -31.08 -19.28 5.41
N MET A 75 -32.09 -19.40 4.54
CA MET A 75 -33.48 -19.42 4.98
C MET A 75 -33.77 -20.58 5.94
N LEU A 76 -33.27 -21.78 5.65
CA LEU A 76 -33.42 -22.93 6.55
C LEU A 76 -32.66 -22.72 7.86
N LEU A 77 -31.45 -22.17 7.79
CA LEU A 77 -30.63 -21.87 8.95
C LEU A 77 -31.32 -20.91 9.93
N GLU A 78 -32.02 -19.89 9.42
CA GLU A 78 -32.71 -18.91 10.24
C GLU A 78 -34.07 -19.37 10.78
N LYS A 79 -34.73 -20.31 10.10
CA LYS A 79 -36.14 -20.65 10.33
C LYS A 79 -36.38 -22.06 10.86
N THR A 80 -35.39 -22.94 10.86
CA THR A 80 -35.55 -24.36 11.23
C THR A 80 -34.35 -24.88 12.03
N LYS A 81 -34.47 -26.03 12.71
CA LYS A 81 -33.33 -26.70 13.36
C LYS A 81 -32.58 -27.53 12.32
N VAL A 82 -31.43 -27.08 11.86
CA VAL A 82 -30.71 -27.70 10.73
C VAL A 82 -29.71 -28.75 11.22
N THR A 83 -29.75 -29.93 10.63
CA THR A 83 -28.74 -30.99 10.80
C THR A 83 -28.07 -31.28 9.47
N ILE A 84 -26.74 -31.17 9.43
CA ILE A 84 -25.93 -31.50 8.24
C ILE A 84 -25.51 -32.96 8.33
N GLY A 85 -25.92 -33.77 7.36
CA GLY A 85 -25.43 -35.13 7.19
C GLY A 85 -24.46 -35.27 6.03
N GLU A 86 -24.28 -36.49 5.54
CA GLU A 86 -23.25 -36.78 4.53
C GLU A 86 -23.49 -36.07 3.20
N ARG A 87 -22.40 -35.74 2.49
CA ARG A 87 -22.44 -35.28 1.09
C ARG A 87 -23.41 -34.10 0.87
N PHE A 88 -23.40 -33.15 1.79
CA PHE A 88 -24.11 -31.88 1.63
C PHE A 88 -23.18 -30.81 1.03
N SER A 89 -23.73 -29.98 0.14
CA SER A 89 -23.02 -28.84 -0.43
C SER A 89 -23.95 -27.64 -0.69
N ILE A 90 -23.37 -26.45 -0.73
CA ILE A 90 -24.05 -25.22 -1.13
C ILE A 90 -23.50 -24.68 -2.45
N VAL A 91 -24.38 -24.09 -3.26
CA VAL A 91 -24.07 -23.55 -4.60
C VAL A 91 -24.70 -22.17 -4.83
N GLU A 92 -24.28 -21.49 -5.89
CA GLU A 92 -24.89 -20.23 -6.31
C GLU A 92 -26.39 -20.40 -6.61
N TYR A 93 -27.16 -19.38 -6.27
CA TYR A 93 -28.53 -19.28 -6.76
C TYR A 93 -28.53 -18.78 -8.21
N VAL A 94 -29.00 -19.61 -9.13
CA VAL A 94 -29.23 -19.24 -10.54
C VAL A 94 -30.74 -19.27 -10.79
N GLY A 95 -31.33 -18.13 -11.17
CA GLY A 95 -32.79 -17.98 -11.21
C GLY A 95 -33.54 -18.93 -12.16
N SER A 96 -32.86 -19.45 -13.18
CA SER A 96 -33.41 -20.41 -14.15
C SER A 96 -33.29 -21.87 -13.73
N GLU A 97 -32.86 -22.13 -12.50
CA GLU A 97 -32.23 -23.40 -12.12
C GLU A 97 -32.75 -23.88 -10.75
N ASP A 98 -32.89 -25.20 -10.59
CA ASP A 98 -33.46 -25.77 -9.36
C ASP A 98 -32.56 -25.46 -8.14
N SER A 99 -33.19 -25.02 -7.05
CA SER A 99 -32.53 -24.73 -5.76
C SER A 99 -32.11 -25.97 -4.98
N ILE A 100 -32.56 -27.15 -5.37
CA ILE A 100 -32.27 -28.43 -4.71
C ILE A 100 -31.87 -29.42 -5.79
N ARG A 101 -30.70 -30.02 -5.68
CA ARG A 101 -30.16 -31.00 -6.62
C ARG A 101 -29.56 -32.19 -5.89
N LYS A 102 -29.38 -33.28 -6.61
CA LYS A 102 -28.60 -34.41 -6.11
C LYS A 102 -27.12 -34.03 -6.01
N HIS A 103 -26.47 -34.44 -4.92
CA HIS A 103 -25.03 -34.23 -4.76
C HIS A 103 -24.20 -34.84 -5.90
N GLY A 104 -23.16 -34.13 -6.33
CA GLY A 104 -22.27 -34.52 -7.43
C GLY A 104 -22.77 -34.14 -8.82
N MET A 105 -23.91 -33.44 -8.91
CA MET A 105 -24.44 -32.90 -10.18
C MET A 105 -23.95 -31.47 -10.46
N ALA A 106 -23.34 -30.80 -9.47
CA ALA A 106 -22.81 -29.45 -9.64
C ALA A 106 -21.63 -29.38 -10.61
N ARG A 107 -21.67 -28.34 -11.45
CA ARG A 107 -20.49 -27.72 -12.05
C ARG A 107 -19.61 -27.22 -10.91
N ASN A 108 -18.29 -27.32 -11.02
CA ASN A 108 -17.35 -26.62 -10.13
C ASN A 108 -17.42 -25.10 -10.36
N SER A 109 -18.61 -24.49 -10.27
CA SER A 109 -18.86 -23.07 -10.46
C SER A 109 -18.68 -22.35 -9.13
N PRO A 110 -17.63 -21.54 -8.97
CA PRO A 110 -17.37 -20.82 -7.73
C PRO A 110 -18.38 -19.68 -7.54
N PHE A 111 -18.86 -19.46 -6.32
CA PHE A 111 -19.89 -18.44 -6.01
C PHE A 111 -19.46 -17.45 -4.93
N CYS A 112 -20.16 -16.32 -4.81
CA CYS A 112 -19.89 -15.31 -3.79
C CYS A 112 -20.74 -15.54 -2.52
N LEU A 113 -20.10 -15.70 -1.37
CA LEU A 113 -20.74 -15.77 -0.06
C LEU A 113 -20.70 -14.37 0.58
N GLU A 114 -21.79 -13.62 0.48
CA GLU A 114 -21.83 -12.22 0.93
C GLU A 114 -22.98 -11.92 1.91
N ARG A 115 -22.67 -11.30 3.04
CA ARG A 115 -23.61 -10.82 4.08
C ARG A 115 -23.06 -9.58 4.79
N ASN A 116 -23.95 -8.67 5.18
CA ASN A 116 -23.54 -7.38 5.75
C ASN A 116 -24.50 -6.89 6.83
N ASN A 117 -24.01 -6.76 8.07
CA ASN A 117 -24.74 -6.19 9.21
C ASN A 117 -26.12 -6.85 9.46
N GLU A 118 -26.27 -8.12 9.09
CA GLU A 118 -27.52 -8.85 9.24
C GLU A 118 -27.59 -9.45 10.64
N ALA A 119 -28.65 -9.10 11.39
CA ALA A 119 -28.98 -9.73 12.65
C ALA A 119 -29.31 -11.22 12.40
N VAL A 120 -28.53 -12.10 12.99
CA VAL A 120 -28.68 -13.55 12.86
C VAL A 120 -29.64 -14.02 13.95
N SER A 121 -30.62 -14.88 13.59
CA SER A 121 -31.53 -15.43 14.60
C SER A 121 -30.76 -16.30 15.59
N SER A 122 -31.18 -16.36 16.86
CA SER A 122 -30.58 -17.24 17.87
C SER A 122 -30.57 -18.71 17.42
N LEU A 123 -31.59 -19.10 16.65
CA LEU A 123 -31.68 -20.42 16.02
C LEU A 123 -30.56 -20.66 14.99
N ALA A 124 -30.24 -19.66 14.16
CA ALA A 124 -29.15 -19.77 13.21
C ALA A 124 -27.78 -19.89 13.90
N LEU A 125 -27.58 -19.19 15.02
CA LEU A 125 -26.37 -19.33 15.85
C LEU A 125 -26.24 -20.76 16.38
N GLU A 126 -27.30 -21.25 17.03
CA GLU A 126 -27.37 -22.59 17.59
C GLU A 126 -27.15 -23.67 16.51
N ASN A 127 -27.68 -23.46 15.31
CA ASN A 127 -27.44 -24.33 14.17
C ASN A 127 -25.96 -24.33 13.74
N ILE A 128 -25.32 -23.17 13.61
CA ILE A 128 -23.90 -23.08 13.22
C ILE A 128 -22.99 -23.76 14.26
N GLU A 129 -23.24 -23.53 15.54
CA GLU A 129 -22.47 -24.12 16.65
C GLU A 129 -22.50 -25.65 16.60
N ARG A 130 -23.66 -26.24 16.32
CA ARG A 130 -23.86 -27.69 16.22
C ARG A 130 -23.20 -28.34 15.00
N MET A 131 -22.90 -27.57 13.95
CA MET A 131 -22.34 -28.13 12.72
C MET A 131 -20.91 -28.63 12.93
N ALA A 132 -20.60 -29.81 12.38
CA ALA A 132 -19.24 -30.30 12.34
C ALA A 132 -18.37 -29.42 11.40
N PRO A 133 -17.08 -29.20 11.71
CA PRO A 133 -16.14 -28.60 10.78
C PRO A 133 -16.09 -29.36 9.45
N ASN A 134 -15.83 -28.66 8.34
CA ASN A 134 -15.74 -29.26 7.00
C ASN A 134 -16.97 -30.10 6.57
N SER A 135 -18.15 -29.82 7.11
CA SER A 135 -19.37 -30.58 6.80
C SER A 135 -20.04 -30.12 5.49
N ILE A 136 -19.91 -28.84 5.13
CA ILE A 136 -20.61 -28.22 4.00
C ILE A 136 -19.66 -28.11 2.79
N GLY A 137 -19.87 -28.88 1.73
CA GLY A 137 -19.12 -28.71 0.49
C GLY A 137 -19.43 -27.39 -0.20
N CYS A 138 -18.42 -26.68 -0.71
CA CYS A 138 -18.63 -25.47 -1.50
C CYS A 138 -17.48 -25.23 -2.48
N SER A 139 -17.73 -24.35 -3.46
CA SER A 139 -16.72 -23.77 -4.34
C SER A 139 -16.87 -22.26 -4.24
N LEU A 140 -15.89 -21.57 -3.68
CA LEU A 140 -15.99 -20.15 -3.35
C LEU A 140 -15.23 -19.33 -4.39
N LYS A 141 -15.88 -18.28 -4.88
CA LYS A 141 -15.22 -17.20 -5.64
C LYS A 141 -14.78 -16.08 -4.70
N LYS A 142 -15.67 -15.66 -3.80
CA LYS A 142 -15.45 -14.56 -2.85
C LYS A 142 -16.19 -14.86 -1.54
N VAL A 143 -15.63 -14.42 -0.43
CA VAL A 143 -16.28 -14.38 0.88
C VAL A 143 -16.26 -12.95 1.36
N LYS A 144 -17.43 -12.37 1.67
CA LYS A 144 -17.56 -11.02 2.23
C LYS A 144 -18.58 -11.01 3.35
N LEU A 145 -18.10 -11.08 4.59
CA LEU A 145 -18.97 -11.13 5.77
C LEU A 145 -18.60 -9.97 6.69
N HIS A 146 -19.56 -9.08 6.96
CA HIS A 146 -19.33 -7.88 7.77
C HIS A 146 -20.27 -7.89 8.98
N ASN A 147 -19.68 -7.79 10.17
CA ASN A 147 -20.33 -7.66 11.48
C ASN A 147 -21.56 -8.57 11.61
N THR A 148 -21.32 -9.87 11.48
CA THR A 148 -22.35 -10.90 11.55
C THR A 148 -21.79 -12.19 12.10
N TYR A 149 -22.56 -12.87 12.95
CA TYR A 149 -22.20 -14.21 13.46
C TYR A 149 -22.09 -15.27 12.36
N LEU A 150 -22.60 -15.00 11.15
CA LEU A 150 -22.40 -15.88 10.00
C LEU A 150 -20.91 -16.07 9.65
N ILE A 151 -20.01 -15.21 10.13
CA ILE A 151 -18.55 -15.43 10.00
C ILE A 151 -18.15 -16.80 10.57
N ASN A 152 -18.79 -17.26 11.65
CA ASN A 152 -18.56 -18.59 12.25
C ASN A 152 -18.99 -19.78 11.37
N ILE A 153 -19.58 -19.55 10.18
CA ILE A 153 -19.80 -20.60 9.19
C ILE A 153 -18.50 -21.06 8.52
N ILE A 154 -17.45 -20.21 8.48
CA ILE A 154 -16.21 -20.47 7.72
C ILE A 154 -15.56 -21.82 8.09
N PRO A 155 -15.36 -22.18 9.38
CA PRO A 155 -14.84 -23.50 9.76
C PRO A 155 -15.71 -24.69 9.32
N LYS A 156 -16.99 -24.45 9.02
CA LYS A 156 -17.95 -25.49 8.62
C LYS A 156 -17.90 -25.76 7.11
N LEU A 157 -17.30 -24.85 6.33
CA LEU A 157 -17.13 -24.96 4.89
C LEU A 157 -15.97 -25.90 4.56
N ARG A 158 -16.21 -26.85 3.67
CA ARG A 158 -15.23 -27.75 3.09
C ARG A 158 -14.79 -27.19 1.75
N VAL A 159 -13.81 -26.29 1.80
CA VAL A 159 -13.13 -25.71 0.64
C VAL A 159 -11.94 -26.61 0.26
N LYS A 160 -11.73 -26.88 -1.03
CA LYS A 160 -10.56 -27.66 -1.46
C LYS A 160 -9.32 -26.75 -1.43
N GLU A 161 -8.18 -27.29 -0.99
CA GLU A 161 -6.92 -26.54 -0.87
C GLU A 161 -6.50 -25.87 -2.19
N ASP A 162 -6.73 -26.52 -3.34
CA ASP A 162 -6.41 -26.01 -4.68
C ASP A 162 -7.44 -25.03 -5.26
N SER A 163 -8.53 -24.73 -4.52
CA SER A 163 -9.59 -23.84 -4.99
C SER A 163 -9.12 -22.39 -4.99
N LYS A 164 -9.20 -21.72 -6.15
CA LYS A 164 -8.89 -20.30 -6.26
C LYS A 164 -10.03 -19.45 -5.69
N VAL A 165 -9.70 -18.62 -4.71
CA VAL A 165 -10.63 -17.67 -4.09
C VAL A 165 -10.11 -16.26 -4.35
N GLU A 166 -10.89 -15.41 -5.00
CA GLU A 166 -10.46 -14.06 -5.39
C GLU A 166 -10.36 -13.13 -4.17
N TRP A 167 -11.30 -13.23 -3.23
CA TRP A 167 -11.37 -12.35 -2.06
C TRP A 167 -11.86 -13.06 -0.80
N LEU A 168 -11.17 -12.82 0.31
CA LEU A 168 -11.65 -13.05 1.67
C LEU A 168 -11.73 -11.71 2.40
N VAL A 169 -12.93 -11.20 2.62
CA VAL A 169 -13.19 -9.92 3.30
C VAL A 169 -14.03 -10.18 4.54
N LEU A 170 -13.45 -9.93 5.71
CA LEU A 170 -14.12 -10.13 7.00
C LEU A 170 -13.98 -8.90 7.88
N SER A 171 -15.08 -8.47 8.48
CA SER A 171 -15.10 -7.38 9.47
C SER A 171 -15.89 -7.87 10.67
N ALA A 172 -15.35 -7.69 11.86
CA ALA A 172 -16.03 -8.04 13.11
C ALA A 172 -15.69 -7.02 14.19
N ASP A 173 -16.69 -6.27 14.64
CA ASP A 173 -16.51 -5.30 15.75
C ASP A 173 -16.61 -5.97 17.13
N GLU A 174 -17.11 -7.20 17.19
CA GLU A 174 -17.28 -7.97 18.43
C GLU A 174 -16.62 -9.34 18.30
N GLU A 175 -15.91 -9.80 19.33
CA GLU A 175 -15.21 -11.09 19.33
C GLU A 175 -16.17 -12.27 19.16
N GLU A 176 -17.41 -12.15 19.65
CA GLU A 176 -18.44 -13.19 19.51
C GLU A 176 -18.73 -13.56 18.04
N HIS A 177 -18.57 -12.60 17.12
CA HIS A 177 -18.72 -12.85 15.68
C HIS A 177 -17.67 -13.82 15.11
N ILE A 178 -16.52 -13.97 15.78
CA ILE A 178 -15.41 -14.82 15.35
C ILE A 178 -15.03 -15.93 16.34
N ALA A 179 -15.69 -16.01 17.50
CA ALA A 179 -15.35 -16.96 18.57
C ALA A 179 -15.31 -18.42 18.08
N GLY A 180 -16.20 -18.81 17.17
CA GLY A 180 -16.23 -20.15 16.58
C GLY A 180 -15.01 -20.46 15.69
N ILE A 181 -14.40 -19.42 15.11
CA ILE A 181 -13.13 -19.54 14.36
C ILE A 181 -11.95 -19.64 15.34
N LEU A 182 -11.89 -18.76 16.35
CA LEU A 182 -10.80 -18.76 17.33
C LEU A 182 -10.73 -20.07 18.14
N ALA A 183 -11.89 -20.67 18.41
CA ALA A 183 -12.01 -21.96 19.10
C ALA A 183 -11.55 -23.18 18.27
N GLN A 184 -11.16 -23.01 17.00
CA GLN A 184 -10.60 -24.11 16.20
C GLN A 184 -9.14 -24.40 16.61
N ASP A 185 -8.87 -25.66 16.95
CA ASP A 185 -7.51 -26.14 17.22
C ASP A 185 -6.67 -26.27 15.96
N GLN A 186 -7.32 -26.56 14.82
CA GLN A 186 -6.66 -26.79 13.54
C GLN A 186 -6.83 -25.58 12.61
N PRO A 187 -5.80 -25.26 11.80
CA PRO A 187 -5.92 -24.23 10.77
C PRO A 187 -7.08 -24.50 9.79
N ILE A 188 -7.78 -23.44 9.40
CA ILE A 188 -8.95 -23.49 8.54
C ILE A 188 -8.53 -23.28 7.10
N CYS A 189 -8.79 -24.26 6.24
CA CYS A 189 -8.57 -24.15 4.80
C CYS A 189 -9.58 -23.17 4.18
N VAL A 190 -9.07 -22.08 3.60
CA VAL A 190 -9.87 -21.11 2.82
C VAL A 190 -9.57 -21.17 1.32
N GLY A 191 -8.78 -22.15 0.88
CA GLY A 191 -8.29 -22.29 -0.48
C GLY A 191 -7.10 -21.38 -0.78
N ASN A 192 -6.82 -21.18 -2.06
CA ASN A 192 -5.80 -20.28 -2.57
C ASN A 192 -6.37 -18.88 -2.73
N VAL A 193 -6.30 -18.08 -1.67
CA VAL A 193 -6.86 -16.73 -1.62
C VAL A 193 -5.92 -15.73 -2.31
N GLU A 194 -6.42 -15.00 -3.30
CA GLU A 194 -5.69 -13.94 -3.99
C GLU A 194 -5.59 -12.67 -3.12
N LYS A 195 -6.67 -12.28 -2.45
CA LYS A 195 -6.77 -11.04 -1.67
C LYS A 195 -7.46 -11.23 -0.34
N VAL A 196 -6.83 -10.76 0.74
CA VAL A 196 -7.33 -10.86 2.12
C VAL A 196 -7.55 -9.45 2.68
N ARG A 197 -8.73 -9.20 3.24
CA ARG A 197 -9.03 -7.99 4.03
C ARG A 197 -9.67 -8.39 5.34
N LEU A 198 -9.03 -8.09 6.47
CA LEU A 198 -9.55 -8.35 7.81
C LEU A 198 -9.64 -7.04 8.58
N ARG A 199 -10.80 -6.77 9.20
CA ARG A 199 -11.03 -5.55 9.98
C ARG A 199 -11.49 -5.85 11.40
N ASN A 200 -10.98 -5.09 12.36
CA ASN A 200 -11.29 -5.15 13.78
C ASN A 200 -10.98 -6.54 14.36
N CYS A 201 -11.86 -7.13 15.18
CA CYS A 201 -11.66 -8.47 15.77
C CYS A 201 -11.30 -9.51 14.71
N ALA A 202 -11.77 -9.36 13.45
CA ALA A 202 -11.45 -10.31 12.38
C ALA A 202 -9.94 -10.42 12.10
N VAL A 203 -9.12 -9.43 12.45
CA VAL A 203 -7.65 -9.53 12.34
C VAL A 203 -7.11 -10.69 13.18
N SER A 204 -7.68 -10.94 14.36
CA SER A 204 -7.26 -12.02 15.28
C SER A 204 -7.40 -13.43 14.69
N ILE A 205 -8.16 -13.62 13.61
CA ILE A 205 -8.30 -14.94 12.99
C ILE A 205 -7.13 -15.26 12.04
N LEU A 206 -6.29 -14.28 11.67
CA LEU A 206 -5.26 -14.45 10.65
C LEU A 206 -4.38 -15.69 10.90
N PRO A 207 -3.88 -15.97 12.13
CA PRO A 207 -3.10 -17.18 12.40
C PRO A 207 -3.88 -18.50 12.26
N LYS A 208 -5.22 -18.44 12.25
CA LYS A 208 -6.11 -19.60 12.08
C LYS A 208 -6.39 -19.91 10.61
N LEU A 209 -6.01 -19.06 9.68
CA LEU A 209 -6.24 -19.26 8.25
C LEU A 209 -5.07 -20.03 7.62
N LYS A 210 -5.37 -21.09 6.89
CA LYS A 210 -4.39 -21.86 6.11
C LYS A 210 -4.57 -21.58 4.63
N ASN A 211 -3.54 -20.99 4.03
CA ASN A 211 -3.32 -20.99 2.58
C ASN A 211 -2.35 -22.12 2.22
N HIS A 212 -2.36 -22.53 0.95
CA HIS A 212 -1.38 -23.50 0.45
C HIS A 212 0.03 -22.87 0.42
N GLU A 213 1.05 -23.62 0.85
CA GLU A 213 2.43 -23.11 1.03
C GLU A 213 3.03 -22.49 -0.25
N ASP A 214 2.67 -23.03 -1.42
CA ASP A 214 3.14 -22.54 -2.73
C ASP A 214 2.33 -21.38 -3.31
N HIS A 215 1.23 -20.95 -2.68
CA HIS A 215 0.36 -19.91 -3.24
C HIS A 215 0.78 -18.51 -2.78
N GLU A 216 0.89 -17.59 -3.73
CA GLU A 216 1.19 -16.17 -3.48
C GLU A 216 -0.10 -15.36 -3.32
N ILE A 217 -0.21 -14.64 -2.20
CA ILE A 217 -1.27 -13.67 -1.94
C ILE A 217 -0.89 -12.35 -2.61
N GLU A 218 -1.74 -11.85 -3.50
CA GLU A 218 -1.51 -10.58 -4.20
C GLU A 218 -1.60 -9.40 -3.24
N PHE A 219 -2.52 -9.43 -2.28
CA PHE A 219 -2.80 -8.32 -1.39
C PHE A 219 -3.36 -8.76 -0.02
N ILE A 220 -2.75 -8.27 1.07
CA ILE A 220 -3.30 -8.36 2.43
C ILE A 220 -3.55 -6.97 3.00
N TRP A 221 -4.74 -6.72 3.55
CA TRP A 221 -5.09 -5.51 4.27
C TRP A 221 -5.67 -5.84 5.63
N LEU A 222 -4.99 -5.38 6.68
CA LEU A 222 -5.39 -5.54 8.07
C LEU A 222 -5.61 -4.17 8.69
N ASP A 223 -6.76 -4.01 9.33
CA ASP A 223 -7.17 -2.76 9.95
C ASP A 223 -7.77 -3.07 11.32
N ALA A 224 -7.27 -2.43 12.38
CA ALA A 224 -7.78 -2.64 13.74
C ALA A 224 -7.86 -1.32 14.50
N ASP A 225 -9.10 -0.93 14.85
CA ASP A 225 -9.37 0.35 15.53
C ASP A 225 -9.05 0.32 17.04
N GLU A 226 -9.08 -0.86 17.67
CA GLU A 226 -8.85 -1.09 19.10
C GLU A 226 -7.74 -2.12 19.33
N LYS A 227 -7.08 -2.03 20.50
CA LYS A 227 -5.94 -2.90 20.84
C LYS A 227 -6.37 -4.34 21.04
N GLU A 228 -7.53 -4.53 21.65
CA GLU A 228 -8.16 -5.80 21.98
C GLU A 228 -8.35 -6.67 20.72
N HIS A 229 -8.53 -6.04 19.55
CA HIS A 229 -8.67 -6.72 18.26
C HIS A 229 -7.43 -7.53 17.84
N VAL A 230 -6.26 -7.24 18.41
CA VAL A 230 -4.98 -7.89 18.07
C VAL A 230 -4.29 -8.54 19.28
N ASP A 231 -4.78 -8.32 20.51
CA ASP A 231 -4.17 -8.83 21.74
C ASP A 231 -3.99 -10.36 21.72
N GLY A 232 -4.95 -11.10 21.14
CA GLY A 232 -4.86 -12.55 20.98
C GLY A 232 -3.70 -13.02 20.10
N ILE A 233 -3.27 -12.20 19.13
CA ILE A 233 -2.08 -12.47 18.31
C ILE A 233 -0.81 -12.06 19.08
N LEU A 234 -0.82 -10.88 19.69
CA LEU A 234 0.35 -10.34 20.40
C LEU A 234 0.76 -11.20 21.60
N ALA A 235 -0.20 -11.86 22.24
CA ALA A 235 0.02 -12.78 23.35
C ALA A 235 0.68 -14.12 22.96
N GLN A 236 0.67 -14.49 21.67
CA GLN A 236 1.32 -15.72 21.19
C GLN A 236 2.83 -15.57 21.23
N GLU A 237 3.55 -16.60 21.70
CA GLU A 237 5.02 -16.58 21.71
C GLU A 237 5.60 -16.80 20.30
N GLU A 238 4.97 -17.69 19.53
CA GLU A 238 5.42 -18.09 18.19
C GLU A 238 4.99 -17.07 17.12
N MET A 239 5.86 -16.87 16.13
CA MET A 239 5.48 -16.20 14.89
C MET A 239 4.57 -17.12 14.07
N PHE A 240 3.78 -16.55 13.16
CA PHE A 240 2.97 -17.34 12.23
C PHE A 240 3.24 -16.94 10.79
N CYS A 241 3.18 -17.94 9.91
CA CYS A 241 3.43 -17.76 8.50
C CYS A 241 2.16 -17.33 7.77
N VAL A 242 2.24 -16.21 7.04
CA VAL A 242 1.16 -15.75 6.13
C VAL A 242 1.37 -16.20 4.69
N GLY A 243 2.42 -16.99 4.43
CA GLY A 243 2.84 -17.43 3.11
C GLY A 243 3.60 -16.35 2.34
N ARG A 244 3.56 -16.42 1.01
CA ARG A 244 4.16 -15.42 0.13
C ARG A 244 3.17 -14.28 -0.09
N VAL A 245 3.57 -13.05 0.20
CA VAL A 245 2.71 -11.86 0.11
C VAL A 245 3.38 -10.84 -0.78
N LYS A 246 2.65 -10.41 -1.81
CA LYS A 246 3.12 -9.42 -2.76
C LYS A 246 2.94 -7.98 -2.26
N ASN A 247 1.78 -7.65 -1.71
CA ASN A 247 1.47 -6.32 -1.19
C ASN A 247 0.79 -6.41 0.18
N ALA A 248 1.22 -5.59 1.13
CA ALA A 248 0.68 -5.59 2.47
C ALA A 248 0.36 -4.18 2.99
N LEU A 249 -0.84 -4.01 3.54
CA LEU A 249 -1.35 -2.78 4.15
C LEU A 249 -1.78 -3.05 5.59
N PHE A 250 -1.21 -2.34 6.55
CA PHE A 250 -1.59 -2.42 7.96
C PHE A 250 -1.97 -1.04 8.48
N GLU A 251 -3.17 -0.94 9.05
CA GLU A 251 -3.73 0.30 9.60
C GLU A 251 -4.09 0.12 11.07
N GLY A 252 -3.90 1.19 11.86
CA GLY A 252 -4.25 1.18 13.28
C GLY A 252 -3.41 0.21 14.11
N TYR A 253 -4.04 -0.46 15.07
CA TYR A 253 -3.41 -1.47 15.92
C TYR A 253 -2.94 -2.72 15.15
N ALA A 254 -3.39 -2.92 13.89
CA ALA A 254 -2.92 -4.03 13.08
C ALA A 254 -1.42 -3.93 12.78
N ILE A 255 -0.83 -2.73 12.82
CA ILE A 255 0.62 -2.55 12.66
C ILE A 255 1.41 -3.34 13.72
N ALA A 256 0.89 -3.45 14.94
CA ALA A 256 1.56 -4.14 16.04
C ALA A 256 1.80 -5.63 15.78
N ILE A 257 1.07 -6.25 14.83
CA ILE A 257 1.23 -7.66 14.49
C ILE A 257 2.42 -7.92 13.56
N LEU A 258 2.95 -6.89 12.90
CA LEU A 258 4.00 -7.04 11.88
C LEU A 258 5.22 -7.83 12.40
N PRO A 259 5.72 -7.63 13.64
CA PRO A 259 6.81 -8.44 14.20
C PRO A 259 6.45 -9.90 14.51
N LYS A 260 5.16 -10.28 14.41
CA LYS A 260 4.67 -11.66 14.60
C LYS A 260 4.51 -12.40 13.26
N LEU A 261 4.72 -11.71 12.13
CA LEU A 261 4.62 -12.31 10.82
C LEU A 261 5.95 -12.94 10.42
N GLU A 262 5.92 -14.22 10.09
CA GLU A 262 7.00 -14.89 9.38
C GLU A 262 6.65 -14.89 7.89
N THR A 263 7.50 -14.26 7.07
CA THR A 263 7.43 -14.39 5.62
C THR A 263 8.39 -15.49 5.18
N HIS A 264 8.01 -16.23 4.13
CA HIS A 264 8.87 -17.27 3.54
C HIS A 264 10.24 -16.70 3.15
N GLU A 265 11.34 -17.45 3.28
CA GLU A 265 12.71 -16.96 3.01
C GLU A 265 12.87 -16.33 1.62
N ASP A 266 12.21 -16.90 0.61
CA ASP A 266 12.16 -16.39 -0.77
C ASP A 266 11.06 -15.34 -1.04
N CYS A 267 10.43 -14.76 -0.01
CA CYS A 267 9.35 -13.79 -0.18
C CYS A 267 9.91 -12.40 -0.48
N GLU A 268 9.67 -11.90 -1.69
CA GLU A 268 9.90 -10.50 -2.06
C GLU A 268 8.59 -9.73 -1.98
N VAL A 269 8.43 -8.92 -0.93
CA VAL A 269 7.27 -8.03 -0.81
C VAL A 269 7.46 -6.86 -1.77
N GLU A 270 6.56 -6.66 -2.73
CA GLU A 270 6.63 -5.51 -3.63
C GLU A 270 6.33 -4.21 -2.88
N THR A 271 5.26 -4.19 -2.06
CA THR A 271 4.81 -2.99 -1.34
C THR A 271 4.43 -3.29 0.10
N LEU A 272 4.98 -2.54 1.05
CA LEU A 272 4.59 -2.50 2.47
C LEU A 272 4.09 -1.10 2.83
N ARG A 273 2.82 -0.97 3.21
CA ARG A 273 2.20 0.30 3.64
C ARG A 273 1.70 0.19 5.07
N LEU A 274 2.10 1.14 5.93
CA LEU A 274 1.76 1.18 7.35
C LEU A 274 1.18 2.56 7.68
N GLY A 275 -0.05 2.60 8.21
CA GLY A 275 -0.73 3.85 8.57
C GLY A 275 -1.23 3.88 10.02
N ALA A 276 -0.75 4.85 10.80
CA ALA A 276 -1.15 4.99 12.20
C ALA A 276 -1.58 6.42 12.52
N THR A 277 -2.87 6.62 12.76
CA THR A 277 -3.44 7.93 13.11
C THR A 277 -3.29 8.30 14.59
N LYS A 278 -2.77 7.40 15.44
CA LYS A 278 -2.56 7.63 16.88
C LYS A 278 -1.24 6.99 17.33
N GLU A 279 -0.62 7.58 18.36
CA GLU A 279 0.62 7.06 18.96
C GLU A 279 0.47 5.63 19.50
N GLU A 280 -0.69 5.32 20.09
CA GLU A 280 -1.00 4.01 20.69
C GLU A 280 -0.93 2.84 19.68
N HIS A 281 -1.19 3.10 18.39
CA HIS A 281 -1.13 2.10 17.33
C HIS A 281 0.27 1.53 17.13
N VAL A 282 1.32 2.32 17.41
CA VAL A 282 2.73 1.95 17.20
C VAL A 282 3.47 1.69 18.50
N ALA A 283 2.86 1.98 19.66
CA ALA A 283 3.49 1.89 20.97
C ALA A 283 4.12 0.51 21.24
N THR A 284 3.43 -0.57 20.85
CA THR A 284 3.92 -1.95 21.01
C THR A 284 5.23 -2.19 20.26
N ILE A 285 5.38 -1.67 19.03
CA ILE A 285 6.61 -1.80 18.24
C ILE A 285 7.72 -0.92 18.80
N LEU A 286 7.40 0.33 19.16
CA LEU A 286 8.39 1.27 19.68
C LEU A 286 8.99 0.81 21.01
N ALA A 287 8.19 0.11 21.84
CA ALA A 287 8.63 -0.48 23.10
C ALA A 287 9.60 -1.67 22.93
N GLN A 288 9.71 -2.27 21.75
CA GLN A 288 10.63 -3.38 21.51
C GLN A 288 12.08 -2.91 21.58
N ALA A 289 12.95 -3.69 22.23
CA ALA A 289 14.36 -3.33 22.36
C ALA A 289 15.12 -3.40 21.03
N GLN A 290 14.80 -4.37 20.18
CA GLN A 290 15.48 -4.63 18.91
C GLN A 290 14.59 -4.25 17.73
N PRO A 291 15.17 -3.84 16.59
CA PRO A 291 14.48 -3.86 15.30
C PRO A 291 13.94 -5.25 14.97
N PHE A 292 12.95 -5.32 14.09
CA PHE A 292 12.40 -6.57 13.57
C PHE A 292 12.58 -6.63 12.06
N TYR A 293 12.73 -7.85 11.57
CA TYR A 293 13.02 -8.13 10.18
C TYR A 293 11.73 -8.14 9.34
N VAL A 294 11.71 -7.40 8.23
CA VAL A 294 10.56 -7.33 7.30
C VAL A 294 10.84 -7.99 5.94
N GLY A 295 11.97 -8.68 5.79
CA GLY A 295 12.34 -9.33 4.54
C GLY A 295 12.94 -8.40 3.49
N SER A 296 12.81 -8.83 2.23
CA SER A 296 13.11 -8.00 1.06
C SER A 296 11.86 -7.23 0.66
N VAL A 297 11.91 -5.90 0.69
CA VAL A 297 10.78 -5.03 0.36
C VAL A 297 11.15 -4.06 -0.75
N GLY A 298 10.35 -4.05 -1.83
CA GLY A 298 10.53 -3.14 -2.96
C GLY A 298 10.19 -1.69 -2.60
N GLU A 299 9.01 -1.46 -2.03
CA GLU A 299 8.50 -0.13 -1.68
C GLU A 299 7.95 -0.13 -0.25
N ILE A 300 8.32 0.90 0.53
CA ILE A 300 7.83 1.10 1.90
C ILE A 300 7.14 2.46 1.98
N THR A 301 5.90 2.48 2.47
CA THR A 301 5.14 3.71 2.73
C THR A 301 4.73 3.75 4.20
N LEU A 302 5.16 4.79 4.93
CA LEU A 302 4.79 5.01 6.34
C LEU A 302 3.99 6.32 6.47
N GLU A 303 2.82 6.23 7.09
CA GLU A 303 1.88 7.34 7.25
C GLU A 303 1.62 7.67 8.73
N ASP A 304 1.72 8.96 9.04
CA ASP A 304 1.50 9.55 10.36
C ASP A 304 2.40 8.92 11.44
N TYR A 305 1.85 8.47 12.57
CA TYR A 305 2.65 7.89 13.66
C TYR A 305 3.43 6.64 13.22
N ALA A 306 3.06 6.00 12.10
CA ALA A 306 3.79 4.85 11.55
C ALA A 306 5.20 5.26 11.13
N VAL A 307 5.43 6.54 10.78
CA VAL A 307 6.78 7.02 10.47
C VAL A 307 7.75 6.73 11.63
N ASN A 308 7.30 6.81 12.88
CA ASN A 308 8.15 6.56 14.06
C ASN A 308 8.72 5.13 14.13
N ILE A 309 8.13 4.16 13.43
CA ILE A 309 8.62 2.77 13.45
C ILE A 309 9.79 2.56 12.49
N LEU A 310 10.11 3.51 11.61
CA LEU A 310 11.17 3.38 10.61
C LEU A 310 12.52 2.88 11.19
N PRO A 311 13.01 3.35 12.36
CA PRO A 311 14.24 2.85 12.96
C PRO A 311 14.14 1.42 13.50
N LYS A 312 12.93 0.86 13.59
CA LYS A 312 12.66 -0.52 14.02
C LYS A 312 12.52 -1.47 12.83
N LEU A 313 12.50 -0.98 11.59
CA LEU A 313 12.44 -1.82 10.40
C LEU A 313 13.84 -2.26 10.00
N GLU A 314 14.08 -3.57 10.00
CA GLU A 314 15.28 -4.18 9.44
C GLU A 314 14.94 -4.89 8.12
N VAL A 315 15.56 -4.45 7.02
CA VAL A 315 15.46 -5.11 5.71
C VAL A 315 16.68 -6.01 5.47
N HIS A 316 16.55 -6.97 4.56
CA HIS A 316 17.67 -7.82 4.17
C HIS A 316 18.87 -6.98 3.70
N LYS A 317 20.10 -7.37 4.05
CA LYS A 317 21.32 -6.59 3.78
C LYS A 317 21.56 -6.33 2.29
N ASP A 318 21.15 -7.28 1.45
CA ASP A 318 21.26 -7.20 0.00
C ASP A 318 20.00 -6.62 -0.65
N CYS A 319 18.97 -6.26 0.14
CA CYS A 319 17.76 -5.63 -0.38
C CYS A 319 18.03 -4.16 -0.70
N VAL A 320 17.61 -3.76 -1.90
CA VAL A 320 17.58 -2.36 -2.31
C VAL A 320 16.12 -1.92 -2.35
N ILE A 321 15.73 -1.08 -1.40
CA ILE A 321 14.41 -0.46 -1.39
C ILE A 321 14.35 0.49 -2.59
N LYS A 322 13.42 0.24 -3.52
CA LYS A 322 13.22 1.09 -4.69
C LYS A 322 12.68 2.45 -4.27
N ILE A 323 11.66 2.48 -3.42
CA ILE A 323 11.00 3.72 -2.98
C ILE A 323 10.68 3.64 -1.48
N LEU A 324 11.08 4.65 -0.71
CA LEU A 324 10.65 4.89 0.66
C LEU A 324 9.81 6.17 0.69
N ILE A 325 8.54 6.08 1.05
CA ILE A 325 7.64 7.23 1.19
C ILE A 325 7.29 7.41 2.65
N LEU A 326 7.58 8.59 3.19
CA LEU A 326 7.19 8.98 4.55
C LEU A 326 6.24 10.17 4.47
N ASN A 327 5.05 10.05 5.05
CA ASN A 327 4.10 11.14 5.19
C ASN A 327 3.74 11.29 6.66
N ALA A 328 3.83 12.50 7.19
CA ALA A 328 3.42 12.80 8.55
C ALA A 328 2.69 14.14 8.57
N SER A 329 1.37 14.08 8.77
CA SER A 329 0.53 15.27 8.69
C SER A 329 0.72 16.27 9.84
N GLU A 330 1.25 15.81 10.98
CA GLU A 330 1.53 16.64 12.15
C GLU A 330 2.95 16.44 12.68
N LYS A 331 3.50 17.44 13.36
CA LYS A 331 4.85 17.35 13.97
C LYS A 331 4.93 16.22 15.00
N GLU A 332 3.84 15.95 15.71
CA GLU A 332 3.78 14.87 16.72
C GLU A 332 4.01 13.49 16.10
N HIS A 333 3.62 13.27 14.85
CA HIS A 333 3.77 12.00 14.13
C HIS A 333 5.23 11.57 13.94
N VAL A 334 6.19 12.48 14.11
CA VAL A 334 7.64 12.22 14.01
C VAL A 334 8.40 12.52 15.30
N ALA A 335 7.71 12.90 16.38
CA ALA A 335 8.33 13.36 17.62
C ALA A 335 9.28 12.33 18.22
N THR A 336 8.91 11.04 18.20
CA THR A 336 9.74 9.95 18.73
C THR A 336 11.04 9.79 17.96
N ILE A 337 11.01 9.88 16.63
CA ILE A 337 12.24 9.85 15.82
C ILE A 337 13.12 11.06 16.13
N ILE A 338 12.55 12.27 16.16
CA ILE A 338 13.31 13.50 16.40
C ILE A 338 13.96 13.47 17.80
N ALA A 339 13.31 12.86 18.78
CA ALA A 339 13.86 12.72 20.13
C ALA A 339 15.03 11.73 20.23
N GLN A 340 15.33 10.93 19.19
CA GLN A 340 16.45 9.99 19.23
C GLN A 340 17.81 10.71 19.20
N ASP A 341 18.75 10.24 20.01
CA ASP A 341 20.11 10.81 20.08
C ASP A 341 20.98 10.37 18.89
N GLN A 342 20.78 9.14 18.40
CA GLN A 342 21.65 8.53 17.41
C GLN A 342 20.97 8.48 16.03
N PRO A 343 21.67 8.89 14.96
CA PRO A 343 21.15 8.72 13.62
C PRO A 343 21.07 7.23 13.23
N PHE A 344 19.98 6.82 12.58
CA PHE A 344 19.74 5.46 12.12
C PHE A 344 19.93 5.32 10.60
N CYS A 345 19.93 4.09 10.09
CA CYS A 345 20.02 3.78 8.67
C CYS A 345 18.94 2.75 8.31
N VAL A 346 18.25 2.95 7.19
CA VAL A 346 17.17 2.07 6.71
C VAL A 346 17.68 1.03 5.71
N GLY A 347 18.98 1.07 5.36
CA GLY A 347 19.56 0.28 4.28
C GLY A 347 19.80 1.11 3.02
N ILE A 348 19.92 0.44 1.88
CA ILE A 348 20.13 1.08 0.57
C ILE A 348 18.76 1.41 -0.02
N VAL A 349 18.50 2.68 -0.24
CA VAL A 349 17.26 3.16 -0.87
C VAL A 349 17.59 3.89 -2.16
N LYS A 350 16.83 3.66 -3.23
CA LYS A 350 16.99 4.37 -4.52
C LYS A 350 16.24 5.70 -4.56
N GLU A 351 15.09 5.78 -3.92
CA GLU A 351 14.27 6.99 -3.92
C GLU A 351 13.62 7.16 -2.55
N MET A 352 13.74 8.33 -1.92
CA MET A 352 13.07 8.63 -0.66
C MET A 352 12.21 9.88 -0.80
N LYS A 353 10.90 9.76 -0.61
CA LYS A 353 9.94 10.88 -0.62
C LYS A 353 9.54 11.20 0.80
N PHE A 354 9.56 12.49 1.12
CA PHE A 354 9.14 13.00 2.42
C PHE A 354 8.04 14.01 2.19
N GLU A 355 6.88 13.79 2.79
CA GLU A 355 5.71 14.65 2.70
C GLU A 355 5.44 15.28 4.07
N GLU A 356 5.09 16.58 4.06
CA GLU A 356 4.71 17.32 5.26
C GLU A 356 5.79 17.24 6.37
N TYR A 357 5.43 16.91 7.61
CA TYR A 357 6.39 16.83 8.73
C TYR A 357 7.31 15.61 8.66
N ALA A 358 7.14 14.69 7.71
CA ALA A 358 8.00 13.50 7.62
C ALA A 358 9.46 13.86 7.32
N VAL A 359 9.67 14.98 6.65
CA VAL A 359 10.97 15.57 6.34
C VAL A 359 11.87 15.78 7.58
N PHE A 360 11.31 15.94 8.79
CA PHE A 360 12.12 16.04 10.00
C PHE A 360 12.89 14.76 10.32
N VAL A 361 12.47 13.62 9.76
CA VAL A 361 13.20 12.34 9.86
C VAL A 361 14.60 12.46 9.26
N LEU A 362 14.81 13.33 8.26
CA LEU A 362 16.13 13.57 7.65
C LEU A 362 17.18 14.01 8.69
N LEU A 363 16.75 14.68 9.76
CA LEU A 363 17.64 15.16 10.83
C LEU A 363 18.27 14.00 11.63
N LYS A 364 17.68 12.81 11.54
CA LYS A 364 18.05 11.61 12.32
C LYS A 364 18.44 10.44 11.44
N MET A 365 18.62 10.65 10.14
CA MET A 365 18.89 9.58 9.19
C MET A 365 20.31 9.69 8.60
N LYS A 366 20.98 8.55 8.45
CA LYS A 366 22.18 8.40 7.63
C LYS A 366 21.78 7.94 6.23
N MET A 367 22.11 8.74 5.22
CA MET A 367 21.69 8.50 3.84
C MET A 367 22.74 7.69 3.08
N ILE A 368 22.28 6.58 2.50
CA ILE A 368 23.05 5.65 1.65
C ILE A 368 22.18 5.34 0.41
N GLY A 369 22.74 5.40 -0.79
CA GLY A 369 22.04 5.06 -2.05
C GLY A 369 21.74 6.25 -2.96
N GLU A 370 20.56 6.33 -3.55
CA GLU A 370 20.10 7.48 -4.33
C GLU A 370 19.03 8.23 -3.52
N LEU A 371 19.09 9.56 -3.49
CA LEU A 371 18.19 10.41 -2.73
C LEU A 371 17.50 11.42 -3.65
N VAL A 372 16.17 11.43 -3.64
CA VAL A 372 15.34 12.41 -4.34
C VAL A 372 14.40 13.06 -3.33
N LEU A 373 14.80 14.20 -2.77
CA LEU A 373 14.01 14.91 -1.77
C LEU A 373 13.25 16.08 -2.42
N SER A 374 11.95 16.15 -2.16
CA SER A 374 11.13 17.35 -2.42
C SER A 374 10.54 17.84 -1.10
N ILE A 375 10.52 19.15 -0.88
CA ILE A 375 9.81 19.76 0.25
C ILE A 375 8.81 20.74 -0.34
N ASN A 376 7.54 20.34 -0.32
CA ASN A 376 6.47 21.12 -0.90
C ASN A 376 5.81 21.98 0.18
N GLY A 377 5.57 23.26 -0.14
CA GLY A 377 4.85 24.20 0.71
C GLY A 377 5.72 25.03 1.67
N ASP A 378 5.44 26.33 1.71
CA ASP A 378 6.14 27.32 2.53
C ASP A 378 6.04 27.05 4.04
N GLU A 379 4.94 26.45 4.50
CA GLU A 379 4.73 26.14 5.92
C GLU A 379 5.64 25.02 6.40
N THR A 380 5.67 23.91 5.66
CA THR A 380 6.56 22.77 5.89
C THR A 380 8.02 23.24 5.94
N TRP A 381 8.44 24.07 4.98
CA TRP A 381 9.77 24.64 4.96
C TRP A 381 10.06 25.53 6.19
N ARG A 382 9.17 26.46 6.53
CA ARG A 382 9.35 27.35 7.70
C ARG A 382 9.53 26.57 9.00
N ASN A 383 8.79 25.47 9.16
CA ASN A 383 8.88 24.62 10.34
C ASN A 383 10.26 23.94 10.43
N ILE A 384 10.73 23.31 9.35
CA ILE A 384 12.06 22.68 9.28
C ILE A 384 13.16 23.69 9.52
N HIS A 385 13.06 24.83 8.85
CA HIS A 385 14.05 25.88 8.89
C HIS A 385 14.32 26.36 10.31
N GLY A 386 13.25 26.49 11.11
CA GLY A 386 13.35 26.79 12.53
C GLY A 386 14.16 25.77 13.32
N GLU A 387 14.02 24.47 13.03
CA GLU A 387 14.79 23.42 13.71
C GLU A 387 16.23 23.33 13.21
N LEU A 388 16.47 23.41 11.90
CA LEU A 388 17.83 23.45 11.32
C LEU A 388 18.68 24.58 11.93
N LYS A 389 18.08 25.74 12.21
CA LYS A 389 18.76 26.88 12.84
C LYS A 389 19.05 26.70 14.32
N LYS A 390 18.21 25.97 15.07
CA LYS A 390 18.39 25.77 16.51
C LYS A 390 19.51 24.80 16.83
N GLU A 391 19.66 23.76 16.01
CA GLU A 391 20.48 22.60 16.36
C GLU A 391 21.87 22.55 15.68
N ASN A 392 22.21 23.50 14.80
CA ASN A 392 23.36 23.36 13.90
C ASN A 392 23.36 21.95 13.24
N THR A 393 22.17 21.46 12.88
CA THR A 393 21.99 20.07 12.48
C THR A 393 22.79 19.80 11.22
N VAL A 394 23.60 18.74 11.27
CA VAL A 394 24.39 18.29 10.13
C VAL A 394 23.76 17.02 9.58
N ILE A 395 23.18 17.11 8.39
CA ILE A 395 22.65 15.97 7.66
C ILE A 395 23.82 15.31 6.93
N CYS A 396 24.16 14.08 7.33
CA CYS A 396 25.30 13.36 6.77
C CYS A 396 24.88 12.58 5.51
N VAL A 397 25.50 12.94 4.39
CA VAL A 397 25.38 12.25 3.10
C VAL A 397 26.68 11.51 2.85
N GLU A 398 26.67 10.17 2.96
CA GLU A 398 27.91 9.37 2.94
C GLU A 398 28.16 8.70 1.59
N GLU A 399 27.34 7.71 1.23
CA GLU A 399 27.49 6.89 0.03
C GLU A 399 26.31 7.13 -0.92
N VAL A 400 26.17 8.39 -1.37
CA VAL A 400 25.06 8.78 -2.25
C VAL A 400 25.51 8.89 -3.70
N GLU A 401 24.99 8.02 -4.56
CA GLU A 401 25.29 8.04 -6.00
C GLU A 401 24.58 9.22 -6.68
N ARG A 402 23.33 9.51 -6.31
CA ARG A 402 22.52 10.61 -6.86
C ARG A 402 21.83 11.39 -5.76
N LEU A 403 22.00 12.71 -5.73
CA LEU A 403 21.26 13.62 -4.87
C LEU A 403 20.43 14.58 -5.74
N THR A 404 19.11 14.49 -5.63
CA THR A 404 18.16 15.43 -6.23
C THR A 404 17.43 16.17 -5.12
N LEU A 405 17.47 17.50 -5.14
CA LEU A 405 16.66 18.36 -4.26
C LEU A 405 15.69 19.19 -5.10
N ALA A 406 14.40 19.13 -4.77
CA ALA A 406 13.34 19.86 -5.45
C ALA A 406 12.60 20.82 -4.50
N GLU A 407 12.16 21.95 -5.04
CA GLU A 407 11.40 22.99 -4.32
C GLU A 407 12.17 23.52 -3.09
N HIS A 408 11.53 23.66 -1.92
CA HIS A 408 12.20 24.14 -0.72
C HIS A 408 13.27 23.18 -0.18
N ALA A 409 13.34 21.94 -0.69
CA ALA A 409 14.41 21.00 -0.33
C ALA A 409 15.78 21.58 -0.66
N VAL A 410 15.90 22.44 -1.67
CA VAL A 410 17.17 23.07 -2.04
C VAL A 410 17.75 23.87 -0.86
N ASN A 411 16.91 24.47 -0.02
CA ASN A 411 17.35 25.24 1.14
C ASN A 411 17.98 24.41 2.27
N ILE A 412 17.96 23.07 2.21
CA ILE A 412 18.70 22.24 3.19
C ILE A 412 20.20 22.17 2.88
N LEU A 413 20.65 22.63 1.70
CA LEU A 413 22.05 22.54 1.28
C LEU A 413 23.06 23.00 2.34
N PRO A 414 22.84 24.11 3.09
CA PRO A 414 23.75 24.54 4.15
C PRO A 414 23.93 23.53 5.28
N ALA A 415 22.94 22.66 5.51
CA ALA A 415 22.96 21.62 6.54
C ALA A 415 23.57 20.31 6.04
N LEU A 416 23.79 20.13 4.74
CA LEU A 416 24.34 18.90 4.18
C LEU A 416 25.86 18.82 4.38
N LYS A 417 26.32 17.68 4.91
CA LYS A 417 27.73 17.29 4.94
C LYS A 417 27.94 16.06 4.07
N ILE A 418 28.49 16.29 2.88
CA ILE A 418 28.85 15.24 1.93
C ILE A 418 30.25 14.72 2.25
N LYS A 419 30.40 13.42 2.54
CA LYS A 419 31.69 12.82 2.94
C LYS A 419 32.48 12.18 1.79
N ARG A 420 31.85 11.83 0.67
CA ARG A 420 32.48 11.14 -0.46
C ARG A 420 32.13 11.78 -1.80
N GLU A 421 32.72 11.23 -2.87
CA GLU A 421 32.43 11.61 -4.25
C GLU A 421 30.97 11.27 -4.59
N MET A 422 30.31 12.18 -5.32
CA MET A 422 28.90 12.07 -5.70
C MET A 422 28.80 11.77 -7.19
N GLY A 423 27.94 10.84 -7.59
CA GLY A 423 27.71 10.55 -9.00
C GLY A 423 27.00 11.72 -9.67
N ILE A 424 25.77 12.00 -9.24
CA ILE A 424 24.90 13.02 -9.84
C ILE A 424 24.35 13.96 -8.76
N PHE A 425 24.37 15.26 -9.05
CA PHE A 425 23.77 16.30 -8.22
C PHE A 425 22.78 17.10 -9.06
N ALA A 426 21.52 17.16 -8.61
CA ALA A 426 20.45 17.85 -9.31
C ALA A 426 19.65 18.76 -8.37
N LEU A 427 19.42 20.01 -8.78
CA LEU A 427 18.55 20.95 -8.06
C LEU A 427 17.44 21.45 -8.96
N TYR A 428 16.20 21.39 -8.47
CA TYR A 428 15.01 21.86 -9.17
C TYR A 428 14.30 22.89 -8.30
N ALA A 429 14.17 24.13 -8.77
CA ALA A 429 13.44 25.16 -8.02
C ALA A 429 12.72 26.12 -8.96
N ASP A 430 11.44 26.36 -8.75
CA ASP A 430 10.66 27.26 -9.64
C ASP A 430 10.68 28.74 -9.23
N THR A 431 10.90 29.01 -7.95
CA THR A 431 10.85 30.34 -7.33
C THR A 431 12.16 30.68 -6.61
N GLU A 432 12.40 31.97 -6.31
CA GLU A 432 13.58 32.39 -5.53
C GLU A 432 13.43 31.97 -4.05
N ASP A 433 12.21 31.85 -3.54
CA ASP A 433 11.92 31.44 -2.17
C ASP A 433 12.41 30.01 -1.87
N HIS A 434 12.27 29.11 -2.85
CA HIS A 434 12.79 27.74 -2.81
C HIS A 434 14.31 27.66 -2.59
N ILE A 435 15.06 28.74 -2.86
CA ILE A 435 16.52 28.77 -2.81
C ILE A 435 17.09 29.91 -1.93
N SER A 436 16.23 30.60 -1.20
CA SER A 436 16.54 31.81 -0.44
C SER A 436 17.67 31.64 0.58
N GLU A 437 17.70 30.53 1.33
CA GLU A 437 18.76 30.26 2.31
C GLU A 437 20.10 30.01 1.64
N VAL A 438 20.08 29.32 0.50
CA VAL A 438 21.30 29.02 -0.25
C VAL A 438 21.85 30.30 -0.87
N LEU A 439 20.99 31.23 -1.27
CA LEU A 439 21.39 32.54 -1.78
C LEU A 439 22.03 33.44 -0.72
N ALA A 440 21.71 33.27 0.58
CA ALA A 440 22.24 34.09 1.67
C ALA A 440 23.77 34.20 1.64
N GLU A 441 24.32 35.41 1.83
CA GLU A 441 25.76 35.67 1.68
C GLU A 441 26.64 34.80 2.60
N GLU A 442 26.11 34.44 3.78
CA GLU A 442 26.77 33.61 4.77
C GLU A 442 27.09 32.20 4.24
N TYR A 443 26.25 31.65 3.37
CA TYR A 443 26.48 30.34 2.78
C TYR A 443 27.52 30.44 1.66
N LYS A 444 28.70 29.87 1.91
CA LYS A 444 29.85 29.90 0.99
C LYS A 444 29.70 29.00 -0.24
N GLY A 445 28.61 28.24 -0.32
CA GLY A 445 28.41 27.27 -1.38
C GLY A 445 29.13 25.95 -1.16
N ILE A 446 28.75 24.95 -1.94
CA ILE A 446 29.26 23.59 -1.88
C ILE A 446 30.40 23.42 -2.90
N SER A 447 31.33 22.50 -2.63
CA SER A 447 32.44 22.20 -3.54
C SER A 447 32.45 20.71 -3.89
N PHE A 448 32.59 20.41 -5.16
CA PHE A 448 32.65 19.05 -5.69
C PHE A 448 34.08 18.74 -6.12
N GLY A 449 34.70 17.76 -5.44
CA GLY A 449 36.01 17.23 -5.81
C GLY A 449 35.95 16.33 -7.05
N ARG A 450 34.90 15.49 -7.12
CA ARG A 450 34.53 14.69 -8.30
C ARG A 450 33.01 14.58 -8.40
N ILE A 451 32.48 14.75 -9.60
CA ILE A 451 31.07 14.58 -9.93
C ILE A 451 30.88 14.18 -11.38
N LYS A 452 30.03 13.19 -11.67
CA LYS A 452 29.74 12.75 -13.05
C LYS A 452 28.64 13.58 -13.70
N GLY A 453 27.57 13.91 -12.98
CA GLY A 453 26.44 14.67 -13.51
C GLY A 453 26.06 15.86 -12.64
N PHE A 454 25.85 17.01 -13.25
CA PHE A 454 25.47 18.24 -12.57
C PHE A 454 24.30 18.89 -13.31
N VAL A 455 23.15 19.04 -12.64
CA VAL A 455 21.92 19.57 -13.24
C VAL A 455 21.31 20.65 -12.36
N LEU A 456 21.04 21.83 -12.92
CA LEU A 456 20.26 22.87 -12.26
C LEU A 456 19.07 23.27 -13.14
N TYR A 457 17.87 23.31 -12.57
CA TYR A 457 16.66 23.68 -13.29
C TYR A 457 15.86 24.78 -12.58
N GLY A 458 15.30 25.69 -13.36
CA GLY A 458 14.54 26.84 -12.90
C GLY A 458 15.43 27.85 -12.14
N SER A 459 14.88 28.44 -11.08
CA SER A 459 15.57 29.35 -10.16
C SER A 459 16.84 28.74 -9.55
N ALA A 460 16.97 27.41 -9.48
CA ALA A 460 18.19 26.77 -8.98
C ALA A 460 19.43 27.17 -9.80
N VAL A 461 19.29 27.59 -11.07
CA VAL A 461 20.38 28.12 -11.88
C VAL A 461 21.03 29.36 -11.23
N ASN A 462 20.28 30.19 -10.51
CA ASN A 462 20.84 31.32 -9.74
C ASN A 462 21.82 30.90 -8.63
N LEU A 463 21.83 29.62 -8.23
CA LEU A 463 22.76 29.07 -7.26
C LEU A 463 24.10 28.69 -7.87
N LEU A 464 24.23 28.72 -9.20
CA LEU A 464 25.44 28.29 -9.90
C LEU A 464 26.74 28.91 -9.35
N PRO A 465 26.82 30.21 -8.98
CA PRO A 465 28.04 30.79 -8.39
C PRO A 465 28.44 30.19 -7.04
N LYS A 466 27.55 29.43 -6.40
CA LYS A 466 27.75 28.73 -5.13
C LYS A 466 27.98 27.22 -5.31
N MET A 467 27.98 26.73 -6.55
CA MET A 467 28.28 25.35 -6.89
C MET A 467 29.70 25.29 -7.47
N ARG A 468 30.69 25.00 -6.63
CA ARG A 468 32.11 25.03 -7.03
C ARG A 468 32.55 23.66 -7.52
N ILE A 469 32.70 23.50 -8.83
CA ILE A 469 33.26 22.30 -9.43
C ILE A 469 34.76 22.53 -9.67
N GLY A 470 35.60 21.60 -9.20
CA GLY A 470 37.05 21.68 -9.43
C GLY A 470 37.39 21.70 -10.92
N GLU A 471 38.42 22.44 -11.32
CA GLU A 471 38.77 22.61 -12.75
C GLU A 471 39.17 21.29 -13.42
N ASP A 472 39.81 20.40 -12.67
CA ASP A 472 40.18 19.05 -13.14
C ASP A 472 39.09 18.00 -12.90
N CYS A 473 37.91 18.40 -12.42
CA CYS A 473 36.78 17.49 -12.28
C CYS A 473 36.24 17.12 -13.66
N GLU A 474 36.27 15.84 -14.01
CA GLU A 474 35.62 15.33 -15.21
C GLU A 474 34.11 15.22 -14.97
N VAL A 475 33.33 15.98 -15.74
CA VAL A 475 31.87 16.00 -15.67
C VAL A 475 31.32 15.36 -16.94
N GLU A 476 30.65 14.22 -16.82
CA GLU A 476 30.05 13.52 -17.95
C GLU A 476 28.83 14.27 -18.51
N GLN A 477 28.02 14.85 -17.63
CA GLN A 477 26.80 15.59 -17.98
C GLN A 477 26.69 16.90 -17.19
N TYR A 478 26.56 18.02 -17.90
CA TYR A 478 26.36 19.34 -17.33
C TYR A 478 25.11 19.99 -17.94
N GLY A 479 24.03 20.06 -17.18
CA GLY A 479 22.72 20.52 -17.65
C GLY A 479 22.24 21.77 -16.91
N LEU A 480 21.84 22.82 -17.62
CA LEU A 480 21.17 23.98 -17.05
C LEU A 480 19.87 24.27 -17.83
N GLY A 481 18.75 24.42 -17.13
CA GLY A 481 17.47 24.81 -17.75
C GLY A 481 16.83 25.95 -16.99
N ALA A 482 16.43 27.02 -17.68
CA ALA A 482 15.79 28.17 -17.04
C ALA A 482 14.64 28.71 -17.90
N PRO A 483 13.39 28.28 -17.65
CA PRO A 483 12.23 28.72 -18.42
C PRO A 483 11.96 30.24 -18.37
N LYS A 484 12.46 30.94 -17.35
CA LYS A 484 12.23 32.39 -17.15
C LYS A 484 13.52 33.15 -16.90
N GLU A 485 13.65 34.34 -17.47
CA GLU A 485 14.85 35.19 -17.33
C GLU A 485 15.25 35.47 -15.87
N ARG A 486 14.28 35.69 -14.99
CA ARG A 486 14.53 35.95 -13.56
C ARG A 486 15.36 34.85 -12.88
N GLN A 487 15.26 33.61 -13.39
CA GLN A 487 15.91 32.41 -12.85
C GLN A 487 17.43 32.35 -13.13
N ILE A 488 17.95 33.28 -13.93
CA ILE A 488 19.40 33.41 -14.21
C ILE A 488 19.99 34.77 -13.82
N SER A 489 19.18 35.67 -13.25
CA SER A 489 19.56 37.06 -12.97
C SER A 489 20.83 37.18 -12.11
N LYS A 490 20.99 36.34 -11.09
CA LYS A 490 22.17 36.36 -10.21
C LYS A 490 23.43 35.88 -10.93
N VAL A 491 23.29 34.93 -11.86
CA VAL A 491 24.40 34.44 -12.69
C VAL A 491 24.85 35.51 -13.67
N LEU A 492 23.90 36.20 -14.32
CA LEU A 492 24.21 37.24 -15.29
C LEU A 492 24.96 38.44 -14.67
N GLY A 493 24.73 38.70 -13.37
CA GLY A 493 25.47 39.72 -12.61
C GLY A 493 26.93 39.36 -12.29
N LYS A 494 27.38 38.13 -12.58
CA LYS A 494 28.78 37.72 -12.38
C LYS A 494 29.67 38.18 -13.54
N GLU A 495 30.97 38.26 -13.28
CA GLU A 495 31.96 38.52 -14.31
C GLU A 495 31.97 37.39 -15.36
N ASP A 496 32.37 37.72 -16.58
CA ASP A 496 32.49 36.74 -17.65
C ASP A 496 33.57 35.72 -17.27
N ARG A 497 33.31 34.44 -17.56
CA ARG A 497 34.22 33.32 -17.24
C ARG A 497 34.63 33.23 -15.76
N SER A 498 33.75 33.66 -14.86
CA SER A 498 34.00 33.58 -13.41
C SER A 498 33.58 32.24 -12.80
N ILE A 499 32.78 31.44 -13.50
CA ILE A 499 32.20 30.18 -12.97
C ILE A 499 32.87 28.98 -13.64
N ALA A 500 33.70 28.24 -12.90
CA ALA A 500 34.30 27.01 -13.40
C ALA A 500 33.29 25.87 -13.51
N VAL A 501 33.32 25.13 -14.63
CA VAL A 501 32.43 23.99 -14.89
C VAL A 501 33.14 22.64 -14.89
N GLY A 502 34.46 22.61 -14.67
CA GLY A 502 35.30 21.43 -14.83
C GLY A 502 35.58 21.06 -16.31
N ARG A 503 35.95 19.81 -16.54
CA ARG A 503 36.14 19.22 -17.88
C ARG A 503 34.87 18.48 -18.30
N VAL A 504 34.01 19.16 -19.05
CA VAL A 504 32.66 18.68 -19.41
C VAL A 504 32.69 17.86 -20.70
N LYS A 505 32.12 16.65 -20.70
CA LYS A 505 31.90 15.84 -21.90
C LYS A 505 30.62 16.23 -22.64
N ASN A 506 29.49 16.32 -21.95
CA ASN A 506 28.20 16.69 -22.54
C ASN A 506 27.62 17.89 -21.82
N MET A 507 27.41 19.00 -22.53
CA MET A 507 26.80 20.21 -21.98
C MET A 507 25.48 20.53 -22.69
N GLU A 508 24.45 20.78 -21.90
CA GLU A 508 23.10 21.10 -22.36
C GLU A 508 22.58 22.35 -21.65
N LEU A 509 22.24 23.38 -22.44
CA LEU A 509 21.65 24.62 -21.94
C LEU A 509 20.28 24.83 -22.60
N VAL A 510 19.25 25.01 -21.78
CA VAL A 510 17.84 25.08 -22.21
C VAL A 510 17.20 26.41 -21.80
N ASP A 511 16.42 27.01 -22.70
CA ASP A 511 15.72 28.28 -22.56
C ASP A 511 16.67 29.45 -22.21
N TYR A 512 16.35 30.27 -21.20
CA TYR A 512 17.19 31.39 -20.80
C TYR A 512 18.56 30.93 -20.28
N ALA A 513 18.74 29.66 -19.90
CA ALA A 513 20.04 29.17 -19.44
C ALA A 513 21.13 29.31 -20.50
N VAL A 514 20.78 29.38 -21.80
CA VAL A 514 21.74 29.66 -22.86
C VAL A 514 22.48 30.99 -22.64
N CYS A 515 21.85 31.99 -22.04
CA CYS A 515 22.47 33.29 -21.71
C CYS A 515 23.60 33.19 -20.67
N VAL A 516 23.64 32.13 -19.87
CA VAL A 516 24.67 31.96 -18.82
C VAL A 516 26.00 31.54 -19.40
N ILE A 517 26.06 31.09 -20.65
CA ILE A 517 27.26 30.56 -21.30
C ILE A 517 28.46 31.52 -21.20
N THR A 518 28.21 32.83 -21.31
CA THR A 518 29.27 33.85 -21.25
C THR A 518 29.90 33.99 -19.85
N LYS A 519 29.25 33.44 -18.83
CA LYS A 519 29.69 33.45 -17.44
C LYS A 519 30.46 32.19 -17.06
N LEU A 520 30.33 31.13 -17.87
CA LEU A 520 31.00 29.86 -17.67
C LEU A 520 32.47 29.95 -18.11
N ARG A 521 33.36 29.33 -17.34
CA ARG A 521 34.76 29.10 -17.66
C ARG A 521 34.93 27.64 -18.01
N ILE A 522 34.97 27.37 -19.31
CA ILE A 522 35.33 26.07 -19.89
C ILE A 522 36.85 26.06 -20.06
N HIS A 523 37.52 25.02 -19.55
CA HIS A 523 38.97 24.89 -19.66
C HIS A 523 39.39 24.77 -21.14
N GLU A 524 40.49 25.39 -21.56
CA GLU A 524 40.96 25.42 -22.97
C GLU A 524 41.23 24.01 -23.53
N ASP A 525 41.75 23.12 -22.68
CA ASP A 525 41.96 21.70 -22.98
C ASP A 525 40.69 20.84 -22.90
N ASN A 526 39.53 21.41 -22.59
CA ASN A 526 38.29 20.64 -22.57
C ASN A 526 37.88 20.25 -23.99
N THR A 527 37.62 18.95 -24.19
CA THR A 527 37.12 18.41 -25.46
C THR A 527 35.76 17.76 -25.23
N MET A 528 34.68 18.48 -25.56
CA MET A 528 33.30 18.02 -25.43
C MET A 528 32.97 16.96 -26.49
N GLU A 529 32.13 16.01 -26.13
CA GLU A 529 31.50 15.05 -27.05
C GLU A 529 30.20 15.60 -27.61
N SER A 530 29.45 16.37 -26.81
CA SER A 530 28.20 16.99 -27.22
C SER A 530 28.03 18.36 -26.58
N PHE A 531 27.58 19.33 -27.38
CA PHE A 531 27.24 20.67 -26.91
C PHE A 531 25.88 21.08 -27.50
N ARG A 532 24.85 21.13 -26.66
CA ARG A 532 23.46 21.38 -27.08
C ARG A 532 22.91 22.67 -26.49
N LEU A 533 22.35 23.51 -27.35
CA LEU A 533 21.65 24.73 -26.98
C LEU A 533 20.20 24.63 -27.48
N PHE A 534 19.24 24.63 -26.57
CA PHE A 534 17.82 24.58 -26.90
C PHE A 534 17.15 25.87 -26.44
N ALA A 535 16.99 26.83 -27.35
CA ALA A 535 16.44 28.14 -27.05
C ALA A 535 15.68 28.70 -28.26
N ASP A 536 14.57 29.39 -27.98
CA ASP A 536 13.83 30.24 -28.93
C ASP A 536 14.65 31.51 -29.25
N GLU A 537 14.44 32.09 -30.43
CA GLU A 537 15.21 33.23 -30.96
C GLU A 537 15.21 34.44 -30.00
N LYS A 538 14.09 34.62 -29.28
CA LYS A 538 13.89 35.68 -28.28
C LYS A 538 14.87 35.65 -27.10
N TYR A 539 15.60 34.54 -26.89
CA TYR A 539 16.55 34.41 -25.77
C TYR A 539 17.98 34.84 -26.14
N PHE A 540 18.32 34.93 -27.43
CA PHE A 540 19.67 35.27 -27.91
C PHE A 540 20.09 36.76 -27.92
N PRO A 541 19.22 37.78 -27.83
CA PRO A 541 19.65 39.19 -27.92
C PRO A 541 20.77 39.57 -26.93
N ARG A 542 20.73 39.06 -25.69
CA ARG A 542 21.78 39.34 -24.69
C ARG A 542 23.14 38.73 -24.97
N ILE A 543 23.18 37.66 -25.76
CA ILE A 543 24.42 37.02 -26.19
C ILE A 543 25.00 37.80 -27.37
N LEU A 544 24.14 38.25 -28.28
CA LEU A 544 24.50 38.99 -29.49
C LEU A 544 24.84 40.48 -29.23
N GLU A 545 24.38 41.05 -28.12
CA GLU A 545 24.71 42.43 -27.72
C GLU A 545 26.14 42.60 -27.16
N LYS A 546 26.86 41.51 -26.88
CA LYS A 546 28.23 41.57 -26.34
C LYS A 546 29.28 41.77 -27.44
N GLY A 547 29.62 43.04 -27.65
CA GLY A 547 30.93 43.59 -28.06
C GLY A 547 31.72 42.92 -29.21
N ASN A 548 32.21 41.70 -29.01
CA ASN A 548 33.06 40.97 -29.97
C ASN A 548 32.35 39.81 -30.68
N ASN A 549 31.05 39.58 -30.42
CA ASN A 549 30.22 38.54 -31.02
C ASN A 549 30.83 37.11 -30.97
N SER A 550 31.73 36.85 -30.02
CA SER A 550 32.45 35.58 -29.92
C SER A 550 32.25 34.93 -28.55
N ILE A 551 32.07 33.61 -28.53
CA ILE A 551 31.94 32.80 -27.32
C ILE A 551 32.97 31.69 -27.39
N GLU A 552 33.75 31.53 -26.33
CA GLU A 552 34.74 30.46 -26.23
C GLU A 552 34.10 29.25 -25.54
N ILE A 553 33.97 28.15 -26.28
CA ILE A 553 33.28 26.94 -25.84
C ILE A 553 34.20 25.70 -25.77
N GLY A 554 35.51 25.90 -25.92
CA GLY A 554 36.50 24.81 -25.96
C GLY A 554 36.48 24.03 -27.28
N ARG A 555 36.99 22.79 -27.26
CA ARG A 555 37.00 21.88 -28.42
C ARG A 555 35.77 20.98 -28.38
N ILE A 556 35.22 20.63 -29.54
CA ILE A 556 34.09 19.68 -29.67
C ILE A 556 34.53 18.56 -30.62
N LYS A 557 34.29 17.30 -30.26
CA LYS A 557 34.56 16.16 -31.14
C LYS A 557 33.66 16.27 -32.37
N PRO A 558 34.20 16.09 -33.59
CA PRO A 558 33.36 15.99 -34.77
C PRO A 558 32.45 14.75 -34.65
N GLU A 559 31.17 14.88 -35.02
CA GLU A 559 30.28 13.74 -35.18
C GLU A 559 30.92 12.77 -36.18
N ARG A 560 31.03 11.49 -35.80
CA ARG A 560 31.40 10.44 -36.76
C ARG A 560 30.12 10.06 -37.48
N ASP A 561 30.06 10.40 -38.77
CA ASP A 561 29.01 9.97 -39.71
C ASP A 561 28.77 8.45 -39.69
#